data_AF-A0A3A9T5A4-F1
#
_entry.id   AF-A0A3A9T5A4-F1
#
_cell.length_a   1.000
_cell.length_b   1.000
_cell.length_c   1.000
_cell.angle_alpha   90.00
_cell.angle_beta   90.00
_cell.angle_gamma   90.00
#
_symmetry.space_group_name_H-M   'P 1'
#
loop_
_entity.id
_entity.type
_entity.pdbx_description
1 polymer ?
#
loop_
_entity_poly.entity_id
_entity_poly.type
_entity_poly.pdbx_seq_one_letter_code
_entity_poly.pdbx_strand_id
1 'polypeptide(L)' 'MTKEEFLKLDYGNIVTCKRFPGEIYEIDDIDVFGVGDRDPIFRVFGAKDRTNNKDIRIDMQNYATWDVLP' A
#
# COMPACT_ATOMS: atom_id res chain seq x y z
N MET A 1 -0.51 -7.07 -6.78
CA MET A 1 -1.88 -6.65 -6.46
C MET A 1 -2.48 -5.88 -7.63
N THR A 2 -3.79 -6.01 -7.79
CA THR A 2 -4.65 -5.29 -8.71
C THR A 2 -5.03 -3.91 -8.13
N LYS A 3 -5.61 -3.04 -8.95
CA LYS A 3 -6.14 -1.74 -8.49
C LYS A 3 -7.24 -1.92 -7.45
N GLU A 4 -8.09 -2.93 -7.60
CA GLU A 4 -9.18 -3.19 -6.65
C GLU A 4 -8.65 -3.62 -5.28
N GLU A 5 -7.65 -4.50 -5.24
CA GLU A 5 -6.98 -4.88 -3.98
C GLU A 5 -6.30 -3.69 -3.31
N PHE A 6 -5.60 -2.85 -4.09
CA PHE A 6 -4.99 -1.62 -3.57
C PHE A 6 -6.01 -0.69 -2.90
N LEU A 7 -7.17 -0.48 -3.53
CA LEU A 7 -8.22 0.38 -2.96
C LEU A 7 -8.89 -0.19 -1.72
N LYS A 8 -8.73 -1.50 -1.46
CA LYS A 8 -9.24 -2.21 -0.29
C LYS A 8 -8.22 -2.35 0.84
N LEU A 9 -6.98 -1.88 0.67
CA LEU A 9 -6.00 -1.88 1.75
C LEU A 9 -6.48 -1.03 2.93
N ASP A 10 -6.12 -1.49 4.12
CA ASP A 10 -6.45 -0.91 5.41
C ASP A 10 -5.31 -1.17 6.43
N TYR A 11 -5.38 -0.52 7.58
CA TYR A 11 -4.42 -0.67 8.67
C TYR A 11 -4.24 -2.13 9.06
N GLY A 12 -2.99 -2.55 9.24
CA GLY A 12 -2.63 -3.93 9.61
C GLY A 12 -2.57 -4.90 8.43
N ASN A 13 -2.97 -4.52 7.22
CA ASN A 13 -2.72 -5.36 6.05
C ASN A 13 -1.23 -5.54 5.82
N ILE A 14 -0.85 -6.75 5.41
CA ILE A 14 0.54 -7.11 5.17
C ILE A 14 0.79 -7.14 3.67
N VAL A 15 1.88 -6.49 3.26
CA VAL A 15 2.27 -6.36 1.85
C VAL A 15 3.73 -6.72 1.65
N THR A 16 4.06 -7.18 0.44
CA THR A 16 5.43 -7.49 0.03
C THR A 16 5.71 -6.91 -1.36
N CYS A 17 6.97 -6.63 -1.66
CA CYS A 17 7.40 -6.05 -2.93
C CYS A 17 8.01 -7.13 -3.84
N LYS A 18 7.53 -7.23 -5.09
CA LYS A 18 8.08 -8.15 -6.09
C LYS A 18 9.56 -7.91 -6.39
N ARG A 19 10.04 -6.68 -6.21
CA ARG A 19 11.45 -6.30 -6.45
C ARG A 19 12.38 -6.64 -5.29
N PHE A 20 11.83 -6.78 -4.09
CA PHE A 20 12.59 -7.04 -2.86
C PHE A 20 12.00 -8.29 -2.17
N PRO A 21 12.21 -9.48 -2.76
CA PRO A 21 11.67 -10.71 -2.21
C PRO A 21 12.20 -10.94 -0.79
N GLY A 22 11.29 -11.16 0.16
CA GLY A 22 11.60 -11.37 1.57
C GLY A 22 11.36 -10.14 2.47
N GLU A 23 11.19 -8.94 1.90
CA GLU A 23 10.77 -7.78 2.68
C GLU A 23 9.24 -7.80 2.88
N ILE A 24 8.80 -7.63 4.12
CA ILE A 24 7.40 -7.65 4.54
C ILE A 24 7.10 -6.35 5.29
N TYR A 25 6.02 -5.69 4.90
CA TYR A 25 5.59 -4.42 5.47
C TYR A 25 4.14 -4.52 5.93
N GLU A 26 3.79 -3.78 6.97
CA GLU A 26 2.43 -3.65 7.46
C GLU A 26 1.95 -2.22 7.22
N ILE A 27 0.71 -2.07 6.72
CA ILE A 27 0.09 -0.76 6.53
C ILE A 27 -0.14 -0.10 7.89
N ASP A 28 0.48 1.06 8.09
CA ASP A 28 0.45 1.82 9.36
C ASP A 28 0.02 3.28 9.20
N ASP A 29 -0.23 3.73 7.97
CA ASP A 29 -0.74 5.06 7.65
C ASP A 29 -1.59 5.04 6.37
N ILE A 30 -2.66 5.83 6.34
CA ILE A 30 -3.58 5.91 5.20
C ILE A 30 -3.93 7.37 4.93
N ASP A 31 -3.45 7.85 3.79
CA ASP A 31 -3.74 9.18 3.28
C ASP A 31 -4.74 9.09 2.11
N VAL A 32 -5.85 9.81 2.21
CA VAL A 32 -6.87 9.88 1.15
C VAL A 32 -6.98 11.30 0.64
N PHE A 33 -6.54 11.52 -0.62
CA PHE A 33 -6.61 12.82 -1.26
C PHE A 33 -7.73 12.86 -2.31
N GLY A 34 -8.69 13.77 -2.10
CA GLY A 34 -9.71 14.13 -3.08
C GLY A 34 -10.93 13.22 -3.09
N VAL A 35 -12.07 13.79 -2.68
CA VAL A 35 -13.41 13.30 -3.06
C VAL A 35 -13.90 14.31 -4.09
N GLY A 36 -13.53 14.12 -5.36
CA GLY A 36 -14.06 14.91 -6.46
C GLY A 36 -15.30 14.24 -7.03
N ASP A 37 -16.29 15.01 -7.46
CA ASP A 37 -17.61 14.57 -7.98
C ASP A 37 -17.56 13.58 -9.19
N ARG A 38 -16.38 13.19 -9.66
CA ARG A 38 -16.16 12.31 -10.84
C ARG A 38 -15.06 11.26 -10.68
N ASP A 39 -14.69 10.88 -9.45
CA ASP A 39 -13.74 9.80 -9.13
C ASP A 39 -12.37 9.89 -9.85
N PRO A 40 -11.33 10.32 -9.12
CA PRO A 40 -10.38 9.31 -8.68
C PRO A 40 -10.00 9.51 -7.22
N ILE A 41 -10.36 8.57 -6.36
CA ILE A 41 -9.82 8.49 -5.01
C ILE A 41 -8.31 8.21 -5.14
N PHE A 42 -7.48 9.21 -4.87
CA PHE A 42 -6.05 9.01 -4.74
C PHE A 42 -5.78 8.54 -3.31
N ARG A 43 -5.74 7.22 -3.12
CA ARG A 43 -5.23 6.63 -1.88
C ARG A 43 -3.72 6.53 -1.94
N VAL A 44 -3.10 6.79 -0.81
CA VAL A 44 -1.70 6.53 -0.53
C VAL A 44 -1.64 5.80 0.79
N PHE A 45 -0.80 4.77 0.86
CA PHE A 45 -0.58 4.01 2.08
C PHE A 45 0.87 4.14 2.52
N GLY A 46 1.08 4.42 3.80
CA GLY A 46 2.34 4.17 4.48
C GLY A 46 2.38 2.72 4.95
N ALA A 47 3.55 2.09 4.85
CA ALA A 47 3.76 0.78 5.42
C ALA A 47 5.14 0.70 6.06
N LYS A 48 5.26 -0.08 7.14
CA LYS A 48 6.50 -0.21 7.91
C LYS A 48 6.93 -1.67 8.05
N ASP A 49 8.23 -1.91 7.87
CA ASP A 49 8.85 -3.19 8.20
C ASP A 49 9.18 -3.21 9.70
N ARG A 50 8.58 -4.16 10.42
CA ARG A 50 8.76 -4.31 11.87
C ARG A 50 10.18 -4.71 12.30
N THR A 51 10.98 -5.26 11.38
CA THR A 51 12.31 -5.82 11.68
C THR A 51 13.38 -4.74 11.69
N ASN A 52 13.30 -3.79 10.75
CA ASN A 52 14.33 -2.76 10.52
C ASN A 52 13.78 -1.33 10.59
N ASN A 53 12.49 -1.14 10.90
CA ASN A 53 11.80 0.15 10.95
C ASN A 53 11.85 0.94 9.63
N LYS A 54 12.00 0.27 8.49
CA LYS A 54 11.98 0.90 7.17
C LYS A 54 10.54 1.26 6.81
N ASP A 55 10.32 2.53 6.51
CA ASP A 55 9.04 3.07 6.04
C ASP A 55 9.00 3.13 4.51
N ILE A 56 7.88 2.72 3.91
CA ILE A 56 7.64 2.77 2.46
C ILE A 56 6.28 3.41 2.16
N ARG A 57 6.12 3.87 0.91
CA ARG A 57 4.90 4.51 0.41
C ARG A 57 4.35 3.75 -0.78
N ILE A 58 3.08 3.37 -0.73
CA ILE A 58 2.37 2.68 -1.81
C ILE A 58 1.31 3.63 -2.36
N ASP A 59 1.32 3.82 -3.67
CA ASP A 59 0.41 4.73 -4.36
C ASP A 59 -0.07 4.17 -5.71
N MET A 60 -0.92 4.94 -6.37
CA MET A 60 -1.49 4.61 -7.67
C MET A 60 -0.48 4.41 -8.81
N GLN A 61 0.78 4.83 -8.65
CA GLN A 61 1.83 4.64 -9.66
C GLN A 61 2.61 3.34 -9.43
N ASN A 62 2.71 2.89 -8.17
CA ASN A 62 3.58 1.76 -7.82
C ASN A 62 2.85 0.51 -7.33
N TYR A 63 1.54 0.55 -7.06
CA TYR A 63 0.76 -0.58 -6.49
C TYR A 63 0.98 -1.91 -7.22
N ALA A 64 1.15 -1.90 -8.55
CA ALA A 64 1.33 -3.11 -9.36
C ALA A 64 2.61 -3.91 -9.01
N THR A 65 3.58 -3.25 -8.35
CA THR A 65 4.85 -3.84 -7.89
C THR A 65 4.75 -4.51 -6.52
N TRP A 66 3.63 -4.33 -5.82
CA TRP A 66 3.36 -4.89 -4.51
C TRP A 66 2.35 -6.03 -4.61
N ASP A 67 2.35 -6.93 -3.63
CA ASP A 67 1.34 -7.96 -3.44
C ASP A 67 0.83 -7.94 -1.99
N VAL A 68 -0.45 -8.24 -1.80
CA VAL A 68 -1.06 -8.40 -0.47
C VAL A 68 -0.83 -9.83 -0.02
N LEU A 69 -0.41 -10.01 1.24
CA LEU A 69 -0.35 -11.32 1.87
C LEU A 69 -1.69 -11.61 2.59
N PRO A 70 -2.14 -12.87 2.58
CA PRO A 70 -3.39 -13.28 3.24
C PRO A 70 -3.34 -13.15 4.76
#